data_AF-A0AAV4B934-F1
#
_entry.id   AF-A0AAV4B934-F1
#
_cell.length_a   1.000
_cell.length_b   1.000
_cell.length_c   1.000
_cell.angle_alpha   90.00
_cell.angle_beta   90.00
_cell.angle_gamma   90.00
#
_symmetry.space_group_name_H-M   'P 1'
#
loop_
_entity.id
_entity.type
_entity.pdbx_description
1 polymer ?
#
loop_
_entity_poly.entity_id
_entity_poly.type
_entity_poly.pdbx_seq_one_letter_code
_entity_poly.pdbx_strand_id
1 'polypeptide(L)'
;MMKTVFAAIFLLLGCHAVCGQICYAPQSESRFYLTLAMDDFYVAQDFTRGLWLIVFGSDVKGDHWSIVDINTNITYINTPAEGCKYHLYTPQSNDLFQQCLPSSAALIKDGSLIDFYYMTLSLGPEEFEWLVGVTPVGDSGFYKRSVSRFQETNVVERELGVLVDFSLGISDPTVFDKDLSGCVDGLI
;
A
#
# COMPACT_ATOMS: atom_id res chain seq x y z
N MET A 1 1.37 62.39 20.85
CA MET A 1 0.96 61.34 21.80
C MET A 1 0.40 60.17 21.00
N MET A 2 0.84 58.96 21.36
CA MET A 2 0.39 57.60 20.95
C MET A 2 -0.91 57.50 20.13
N LYS A 3 -0.87 56.93 18.91
CA LYS A 3 -0.99 55.49 18.59
C LYS A 3 -2.33 54.88 19.01
N THR A 4 -3.19 54.62 18.02
CA THR A 4 -4.02 53.41 18.03
C THR A 4 -4.18 52.94 16.58
N VAL A 5 -3.21 52.14 16.15
CA VAL A 5 -3.33 51.33 14.94
C VAL A 5 -4.28 50.20 15.31
N PHE A 6 -5.49 50.21 14.75
CA PHE A 6 -6.35 49.04 14.75
C PHE A 6 -5.70 48.00 13.84
N ALA A 7 -5.14 46.96 14.47
CA ALA A 7 -4.62 45.79 13.80
C ALA A 7 -5.78 45.05 13.11
N ALA A 8 -5.92 45.24 11.80
CA ALA A 8 -6.64 44.30 10.97
C ALA A 8 -5.74 43.07 10.79
N ILE A 9 -5.90 42.11 11.70
CA ILE A 9 -5.41 40.74 11.54
C ILE A 9 -6.22 40.15 10.37
N PHE A 10 -5.72 40.37 9.15
CA PHE A 10 -6.18 39.65 7.97
C PHE A 10 -5.65 38.22 8.09
N LEU A 11 -6.53 37.33 8.57
CA LEU A 11 -6.67 35.93 8.17
C LEU A 11 -5.40 35.28 7.61
N LEU A 12 -4.42 35.05 8.48
CA LEU A 12 -3.51 33.91 8.38
C LEU A 12 -4.23 32.68 8.95
N LEU A 13 -5.19 32.14 8.19
CA LEU A 13 -5.79 30.84 8.51
C LEU A 13 -5.81 29.98 7.25
N GLY A 14 -4.74 29.19 7.12
CA GLY A 14 -4.91 27.79 6.78
C GLY A 14 -4.99 27.44 5.29
N CYS A 15 -4.20 28.08 4.44
CA CYS A 15 -3.71 27.37 3.26
C CYS A 15 -2.26 26.94 3.53
N HIS A 16 -2.11 26.01 4.48
CA HIS A 16 -1.10 24.99 4.26
C HIS A 16 -1.61 24.26 3.02
N ALA A 17 -1.23 24.72 1.84
CA ALA A 17 -0.99 23.80 0.75
C ALA A 17 0.05 22.84 1.32
N VAL A 18 -0.43 21.79 1.99
CA VAL A 18 0.36 20.61 2.23
C VAL A 18 0.90 20.30 0.84
N CYS A 19 2.22 20.31 0.66
CA CYS A 19 2.81 19.43 -0.35
C CYS A 19 2.32 18.03 0.06
N GLY A 20 1.11 17.69 -0.39
CA GLY A 20 0.26 16.66 0.19
C GLY A 20 0.97 15.35 0.01
N GLN A 21 1.51 14.81 1.09
CA GLN A 21 2.05 13.47 1.04
C GLN A 21 0.91 12.56 0.55
N ILE A 22 1.16 11.81 -0.51
CA ILE A 22 0.16 10.93 -1.09
C ILE A 22 -0.01 9.75 -0.13
N CYS A 23 -1.12 9.75 0.60
CA CYS A 23 -1.43 8.73 1.59
C CYS A 23 -2.67 7.95 1.22
N TYR A 24 -2.64 6.65 1.48
CA TYR A 24 -3.77 5.76 1.35
C TYR A 24 -4.67 5.85 2.59
N ALA A 25 -5.93 5.42 2.44
CA ALA A 25 -6.87 5.37 3.56
C ALA A 25 -6.36 4.43 4.67
N PRO A 26 -6.63 4.73 5.96
CA PRO A 26 -6.19 3.89 7.08
C PRO A 26 -6.63 2.43 6.97
N GLN A 27 -7.80 2.20 6.37
CA GLN A 27 -8.34 0.89 6.06
C GLN A 27 -8.98 0.93 4.67
N SER A 28 -8.72 -0.09 3.86
CA SER A 28 -9.39 -0.29 2.58
C SER A 28 -9.23 -1.71 2.06
N GLU A 29 -10.16 -2.13 1.23
CA GLU A 29 -10.06 -3.33 0.42
C GLU A 29 -9.96 -2.94 -1.06
N SER A 30 -9.23 -3.74 -1.83
CA SER A 30 -9.01 -3.51 -3.25
C SER A 30 -8.91 -4.83 -3.98
N ARG A 31 -9.42 -4.84 -5.21
CA ARG A 31 -9.20 -5.95 -6.13
C ARG A 31 -8.50 -5.40 -7.37
N PHE A 32 -7.41 -6.05 -7.74
CA PHE A 32 -6.64 -5.75 -8.93
C PHE A 32 -6.78 -6.89 -9.92
N TYR A 33 -6.78 -6.57 -11.21
CA TYR A 33 -6.54 -7.54 -12.27
C TYR A 33 -5.05 -7.50 -12.62
N LEU A 34 -4.34 -8.62 -12.44
CA LEU A 34 -2.94 -8.77 -12.77
C LEU A 34 -2.80 -9.07 -14.26
N THR A 35 -2.09 -8.20 -14.97
CA THR A 35 -2.14 -8.18 -16.43
C THR A 35 -1.35 -9.29 -17.10
N LEU A 36 -0.26 -9.81 -16.51
CA LEU A 36 0.48 -10.92 -17.12
C LEU A 36 -0.10 -12.27 -16.65
N ALA A 37 -0.37 -12.41 -15.35
CA ALA A 37 -1.04 -13.60 -14.80
C ALA A 37 -2.48 -13.79 -15.31
N MET A 38 -3.13 -12.71 -15.76
CA MET A 38 -4.55 -12.69 -16.18
C MET A 38 -5.51 -13.20 -15.10
N ASP A 39 -5.25 -12.83 -13.84
CA ASP A 39 -6.04 -13.26 -12.68
C ASP A 39 -6.33 -12.08 -11.75
N ASP A 40 -7.33 -12.26 -10.88
CA ASP A 40 -7.68 -11.33 -9.82
C ASP A 40 -6.70 -11.43 -8.65
N PHE A 41 -6.56 -10.32 -7.95
CA PHE A 41 -5.65 -10.16 -6.83
C PHE A 41 -6.29 -9.26 -5.78
N TYR A 42 -6.65 -9.86 -4.64
CA TYR A 42 -7.27 -9.16 -3.54
C TYR A 42 -6.21 -8.60 -2.59
N VAL A 43 -6.42 -7.35 -2.16
CA VAL A 43 -5.59 -6.68 -1.17
C VAL A 43 -6.47 -6.04 -0.10
N ALA A 44 -6.22 -6.37 1.15
CA ALA A 44 -6.74 -5.63 2.31
C ALA A 44 -5.58 -4.97 3.05
N GLN A 45 -5.72 -3.69 3.37
CA GLN A 45 -4.73 -2.95 4.15
C GLN A 45 -5.38 -2.34 5.38
N ASP A 46 -4.76 -2.53 6.54
CA ASP A 46 -5.13 -1.94 7.82
C ASP A 46 -3.90 -1.32 8.48
N PHE A 47 -3.65 -0.05 8.17
CA PHE A 47 -2.53 0.70 8.73
C PHE A 47 -2.70 0.99 10.22
N THR A 48 -3.92 0.89 10.76
CA THR A 48 -4.15 1.06 12.21
C THR A 48 -3.58 -0.12 13.01
N ARG A 49 -3.50 -1.29 12.38
CA ARG A 49 -2.89 -2.51 12.91
C ARG A 49 -1.52 -2.82 12.31
N GLY A 50 -1.08 -2.05 11.31
CA GLY A 50 0.16 -2.29 10.58
C GLY A 50 0.14 -3.56 9.72
N LEU A 51 -1.03 -3.95 9.21
CA LEU A 51 -1.22 -5.20 8.49
C LEU A 51 -1.60 -4.97 7.03
N TRP A 52 -1.03 -5.80 6.16
CA TRP A 52 -1.53 -5.99 4.80
C TRP A 52 -1.78 -7.46 4.57
N LEU A 53 -2.87 -7.75 3.89
CA LEU A 53 -3.20 -9.07 3.38
C LEU A 53 -3.25 -8.98 1.86
N ILE A 54 -2.57 -9.92 1.23
CA ILE A 54 -2.56 -10.15 -0.21
C ILE A 54 -3.10 -11.57 -0.43
N VAL A 55 -4.07 -11.73 -1.31
CA VAL A 55 -4.62 -13.05 -1.69
C VAL A 55 -4.69 -13.14 -3.20
N PHE A 56 -4.14 -14.22 -3.76
CA PHE A 56 -4.26 -14.51 -5.18
C PHE A 56 -5.62 -15.12 -5.48
N GLY A 57 -6.29 -14.62 -6.52
CA GLY A 57 -7.67 -14.95 -6.87
C GLY A 57 -8.67 -13.87 -6.46
N SER A 58 -9.93 -14.13 -6.80
CA SER A 58 -11.02 -13.14 -6.69
C SER A 58 -11.63 -12.98 -5.29
N ASP A 59 -11.27 -13.83 -4.32
CA ASP A 59 -11.84 -13.81 -2.97
C ASP A 59 -10.80 -13.90 -1.85
N VAL A 60 -11.23 -13.59 -0.62
CA VAL A 60 -10.39 -13.55 0.59
C VAL A 60 -9.98 -14.94 1.11
N LYS A 61 -10.56 -16.00 0.54
CA LYS A 61 -10.43 -17.40 0.98
C LYS A 61 -9.41 -18.18 0.15
N GLY A 62 -8.75 -17.54 -0.80
CA GLY A 62 -7.63 -18.13 -1.54
C GLY A 62 -6.62 -18.80 -0.61
N ASP A 63 -6.12 -19.96 -1.04
CA ASP A 63 -5.07 -20.73 -0.38
C ASP A 63 -3.68 -20.18 -0.68
N HIS A 64 -3.55 -19.25 -1.62
CA HIS A 64 -2.32 -18.53 -1.91
C HIS A 64 -2.42 -17.09 -1.38
N TRP A 65 -1.67 -16.78 -0.33
CA TRP A 65 -1.76 -15.48 0.34
C TRP A 65 -0.45 -15.05 1.02
N SER A 66 -0.35 -13.75 1.32
CA SER A 66 0.67 -13.18 2.20
C SER A 66 0.07 -12.20 3.20
N ILE A 67 0.58 -12.23 4.44
CA ILE A 67 0.34 -11.19 5.44
C ILE A 67 1.67 -10.48 5.70
N VAL A 68 1.71 -9.17 5.43
CA VAL A 68 2.82 -8.30 5.84
C VAL A 68 2.45 -7.62 7.15
N ASP A 69 3.19 -7.90 8.21
CA ASP A 69 3.10 -7.19 9.49
C ASP A 69 4.24 -6.18 9.59
N ILE A 70 3.89 -4.92 9.34
CA ILE A 70 4.81 -3.78 9.34
C ILE A 70 5.35 -3.51 10.75
N ASN A 71 4.56 -3.78 11.79
CA ASN A 71 4.93 -3.49 13.17
C ASN A 71 5.98 -4.48 13.69
N THR A 72 5.87 -5.75 13.30
CA THR A 72 6.84 -6.79 13.70
C THR A 72 7.94 -7.01 12.67
N ASN A 73 7.81 -6.45 11.46
CA ASN A 73 8.64 -6.75 10.29
C ASN A 73 8.63 -8.23 9.92
N ILE A 74 7.52 -8.93 10.17
CA ILE A 74 7.34 -10.33 9.77
C ILE A 74 6.37 -10.38 8.60
N THR A 75 6.78 -11.07 7.54
CA THR A 75 5.89 -11.39 6.42
C THR A 75 5.64 -12.88 6.40
N TYR A 76 4.36 -13.27 6.46
CA TYR A 76 3.91 -14.64 6.37
C TYR A 76 3.45 -14.91 4.94
N ILE A 77 3.89 -16.00 4.34
CA ILE A 77 3.58 -16.37 2.96
C ILE A 77 3.08 -17.80 2.96
N ASN A 78 1.89 -18.04 2.44
CA ASN A 78 1.37 -19.38 2.23
C ASN A 78 1.16 -19.63 0.75
N THR A 79 1.81 -20.66 0.22
CA THR A 79 1.54 -21.15 -1.13
C THR A 79 0.97 -22.56 -1.07
N PRO A 80 0.13 -22.98 -2.04
CA PRO A 80 -0.40 -24.34 -2.08
C PRO A 80 0.69 -25.41 -2.17
N ALA A 81 1.84 -25.07 -2.77
CA ALA A 81 2.95 -25.99 -3.00
C ALA A 81 3.88 -26.12 -1.77
N GLU A 82 4.12 -25.03 -1.05
CA GLU A 82 5.16 -24.99 0.00
C GLU A 82 4.59 -24.84 1.42
N GLY A 83 3.29 -24.60 1.56
CA GLY A 83 2.65 -24.28 2.84
C GLY A 83 3.05 -22.90 3.36
N CYS A 84 2.81 -22.67 4.66
CA CYS A 84 3.09 -21.39 5.28
C CYS A 84 4.53 -21.26 5.73
N LYS A 85 5.17 -20.17 5.32
CA LYS A 85 6.49 -19.73 5.76
C LYS A 85 6.42 -18.32 6.33
N TYR A 86 7.38 -17.94 7.16
CA TYR A 86 7.57 -16.55 7.57
C TYR A 86 9.00 -16.07 7.27
N HIS A 87 9.11 -14.77 6.98
CA HIS A 87 10.38 -14.10 6.71
C HIS A 87 10.47 -12.81 7.51
N LEU A 88 11.68 -12.44 7.93
CA LEU A 88 11.95 -11.14 8.55
C LEU A 88 12.29 -10.11 7.47
N TYR A 89 11.44 -9.11 7.32
CA TYR A 89 11.67 -8.01 6.40
C TYR A 89 12.67 -7.02 7.00
N THR A 90 13.53 -6.49 6.12
CA THR A 90 14.33 -5.33 6.50
C THR A 90 13.41 -4.11 6.64
N PRO A 91 13.78 -3.10 7.44
CA PRO A 91 13.04 -1.84 7.47
C PRO A 91 12.83 -1.24 6.07
N GLN A 92 13.84 -1.35 5.21
CA GLN A 92 13.77 -0.92 3.81
C GLN A 92 12.70 -1.69 3.04
N SER A 93 12.63 -3.02 3.16
CA SER A 93 11.57 -3.83 2.54
C SER A 93 10.18 -3.40 2.98
N ASN A 94 10.03 -2.99 4.24
CA ASN A 94 8.77 -2.49 4.79
C ASN A 94 8.36 -1.11 4.26
N ASP A 95 9.26 -0.34 3.65
CA ASP A 95 8.93 0.96 3.07
C ASP A 95 7.92 0.85 1.91
N LEU A 96 7.84 -0.32 1.24
CA LEU A 96 6.87 -0.60 0.19
C LEU A 96 5.42 -0.66 0.69
N PHE A 97 5.24 -1.01 1.96
CA PHE A 97 3.94 -1.28 2.56
C PHE A 97 3.46 -0.14 3.46
N GLN A 98 4.15 1.01 3.45
CA GLN A 98 3.76 2.16 4.27
C GLN A 98 2.46 2.81 3.76
N GLN A 99 1.77 3.51 4.67
CA GLN A 99 0.51 4.20 4.38
C GLN A 99 0.66 5.30 3.34
N CYS A 100 1.85 5.89 3.25
CA CYS A 100 2.08 7.00 2.38
C CYS A 100 3.22 6.69 1.42
N LEU A 101 3.15 7.26 0.23
CA LEU A 101 4.30 7.27 -0.67
C LEU A 101 5.51 7.89 0.07
N PRO A 102 6.72 7.33 -0.11
CA PRO A 102 7.93 7.91 0.45
C PRO A 102 8.17 9.31 -0.10
N SER A 103 8.93 10.11 0.64
CA SER A 103 9.29 11.48 0.21
C SER A 103 10.14 11.51 -1.06
N SER A 104 10.75 10.38 -1.44
CA SER A 104 11.48 10.20 -2.70
C SER A 104 10.56 9.99 -3.92
N ALA A 105 9.24 9.87 -3.74
CA ALA A 105 8.30 9.70 -4.82
C ALA A 105 8.35 10.88 -5.82
N ALA A 106 8.75 10.60 -7.06
CA ALA A 106 8.78 11.59 -8.12
C ALA A 106 7.51 11.52 -8.97
N LEU A 107 6.74 12.61 -9.03
CA LEU A 107 5.64 12.72 -9.99
C LEU A 107 6.22 12.76 -11.41
N ILE A 108 5.94 11.72 -12.20
CA ILE A 108 6.44 11.63 -13.59
C ILE A 108 5.37 12.01 -14.61
N LYS A 109 4.09 11.88 -14.25
CA LYS A 109 2.97 12.24 -15.10
C LYS A 109 1.79 12.68 -14.25
N ASP A 110 1.46 13.96 -14.38
CA ASP A 110 0.17 14.53 -13.96
C ASP A 110 -0.90 14.14 -14.99
N GLY A 111 -2.00 13.57 -14.51
CA GLY A 111 -3.11 13.12 -15.34
C GLY A 111 -4.45 13.50 -14.72
N SER A 112 -5.43 13.81 -15.57
CA SER A 112 -6.76 14.23 -15.10
C SER A 112 -7.53 13.17 -14.29
N LEU A 113 -7.09 11.91 -14.33
CA LEU A 113 -7.70 10.77 -13.64
C LEU A 113 -6.71 9.98 -12.79
N ILE A 114 -5.46 9.90 -13.21
CA ILE A 114 -4.41 9.11 -12.55
C ILE A 114 -3.12 9.91 -12.61
N ASP A 115 -2.53 10.14 -11.44
CA ASP A 115 -1.18 10.68 -11.30
C ASP A 115 -0.20 9.52 -11.12
N PHE A 116 0.89 9.55 -11.88
CA PHE A 116 1.91 8.50 -11.82
C PHE A 116 3.14 8.99 -11.07
N TYR A 117 3.51 8.22 -10.05
CA TYR A 117 4.70 8.42 -9.25
C TYR A 117 5.69 7.29 -9.51
N TYR A 118 6.94 7.68 -9.70
CA TYR A 118 8.07 6.78 -9.81
C TYR A 118 8.92 6.86 -8.54
N MET A 119 9.43 5.72 -8.11
CA MET A 119 10.26 5.62 -6.92
C MET A 119 11.26 4.48 -7.06
N THR A 120 12.41 4.66 -6.45
CA THR A 120 13.45 3.66 -6.35
C THR A 120 13.68 3.37 -4.87
N LEU A 121 13.79 2.09 -4.55
CA LEU A 121 14.05 1.63 -3.20
C LEU A 121 15.26 0.69 -3.24
N SER A 122 16.28 1.01 -2.45
CA SER A 122 17.46 0.15 -2.31
C SER A 122 17.15 -0.98 -1.32
N LEU A 123 17.06 -2.20 -1.83
CA LEU A 123 16.87 -3.44 -1.06
C LEU A 123 18.22 -4.17 -0.96
N GLY A 124 19.14 -3.60 -0.18
CA GLY A 124 20.51 -4.11 -0.08
C GLY A 124 21.33 -3.84 -1.36
N PRO A 125 21.87 -4.86 -2.04
CA PRO A 125 22.61 -4.67 -3.30
C PRO A 125 21.70 -4.45 -4.52
N GLU A 126 20.40 -4.68 -4.39
CA GLU A 126 19.42 -4.54 -5.46
C GLU A 126 18.68 -3.21 -5.38
N GLU A 127 18.30 -2.66 -6.54
CA GLU A 127 17.41 -1.52 -6.63
C GLU A 127 16.05 -2.00 -7.15
N PHE A 128 15.01 -1.73 -6.38
CA PHE A 128 13.64 -1.97 -6.78
C PHE A 128 13.04 -0.69 -7.34
N GLU A 129 12.68 -0.74 -8.62
CA GLU A 129 11.97 0.33 -9.31
C GLU A 129 10.46 0.10 -9.24
N TRP A 130 9.75 1.09 -8.72
CA TRP A 130 8.33 1.01 -8.48
C TRP A 130 7.59 2.19 -9.13
N LEU A 131 6.62 1.83 -9.97
CA LEU A 131 5.67 2.76 -10.59
C LEU A 131 4.30 2.53 -9.97
N VAL A 132 3.69 3.62 -9.49
CA VAL A 132 2.33 3.61 -8.94
C VAL A 132 1.51 4.74 -9.56
N GLY A 133 0.34 4.38 -10.07
CA GLY A 133 -0.70 5.30 -10.51
C GLY A 133 -1.74 5.45 -9.41
N VAL A 134 -1.96 6.67 -8.93
CA VAL A 134 -2.90 6.97 -7.85
C VAL A 134 -4.05 7.84 -8.33
N THR A 135 -5.21 7.65 -7.71
CA THR A 135 -6.40 8.49 -7.93
C THR A 135 -6.95 8.93 -6.58
N PRO A 136 -7.40 10.20 -6.42
CA PRO A 136 -8.08 10.65 -5.21
C PRO A 136 -9.35 9.83 -4.91
N VAL A 137 -9.65 9.66 -3.62
CA VAL A 137 -10.87 8.98 -3.15
C VAL A 137 -11.91 10.01 -2.71
N GLY A 138 -12.68 10.54 -3.68
CA GLY A 138 -13.67 11.59 -3.41
C GLY A 138 -13.05 12.77 -2.65
N ASP A 139 -13.72 13.23 -1.61
CA ASP A 139 -13.26 14.33 -0.76
C ASP A 139 -12.52 13.86 0.51
N SER A 140 -12.09 12.59 0.58
CA SER A 140 -11.54 12.02 1.82
C SER A 140 -10.13 12.50 2.16
N GLY A 141 -9.44 13.16 1.22
CA GLY A 141 -8.02 13.50 1.35
C GLY A 141 -7.06 12.30 1.21
N PHE A 142 -7.58 11.12 0.86
CA PHE A 142 -6.79 9.90 0.62
C PHE A 142 -6.78 9.54 -0.86
N TYR A 143 -5.85 8.66 -1.21
CA TYR A 143 -5.67 8.13 -2.55
C TYR A 143 -5.89 6.61 -2.56
N LYS A 144 -6.22 6.09 -3.73
CA LYS A 144 -6.22 4.65 -4.03
C LYS A 144 -5.19 4.35 -5.11
N ARG A 145 -4.58 3.16 -5.04
CA ARG A 145 -3.72 2.66 -6.13
C ARG A 145 -4.62 2.22 -7.27
N SER A 146 -4.62 2.96 -8.36
CA SER A 146 -5.37 2.63 -9.59
C SER A 146 -4.56 1.73 -10.51
N VAL A 147 -3.23 1.90 -10.49
CA VAL A 147 -2.26 1.06 -11.18
C VAL A 147 -1.08 0.86 -10.25
N SER A 148 -0.56 -0.36 -10.12
CA SER A 148 0.68 -0.57 -9.36
C SER A 148 1.43 -1.76 -9.92
N ARG A 149 2.77 -1.65 -9.93
CA ARG A 149 3.61 -2.85 -9.98
C ARG A 149 3.54 -3.53 -8.62
N PHE A 150 3.29 -4.84 -8.61
CA PHE A 150 3.30 -5.67 -7.42
C PHE A 150 4.46 -6.65 -7.53
N GLN A 151 5.27 -6.75 -6.47
CA GLN A 151 6.32 -7.74 -6.36
C GLN A 151 6.32 -8.25 -4.93
N GLU A 152 5.99 -9.52 -4.76
CA GLU A 152 6.14 -10.25 -3.51
C GLU A 152 6.58 -11.68 -3.84
N THR A 153 7.77 -12.05 -3.37
CA THR A 153 8.40 -13.32 -3.75
C THR A 153 7.50 -14.48 -3.35
N ASN A 154 7.32 -15.45 -4.25
CA ASN A 154 6.41 -16.59 -4.07
C ASN A 154 4.92 -16.23 -3.93
N VAL A 155 4.51 -14.97 -4.11
CA VAL A 155 3.09 -14.54 -4.11
C VAL A 155 2.70 -13.91 -5.43
N VAL A 156 3.44 -12.89 -5.85
CA VAL A 156 3.24 -12.21 -7.13
C VAL A 156 4.60 -11.81 -7.72
N GLU A 157 4.93 -12.38 -8.88
CA GLU A 157 6.20 -12.13 -9.55
C GLU A 157 6.11 -10.92 -10.49
N ARG A 158 6.46 -9.73 -9.99
CA ARG A 158 6.60 -8.48 -10.76
C ARG A 158 5.48 -8.29 -11.80
N GLU A 159 4.26 -8.21 -11.31
CA GLU A 159 3.06 -8.01 -12.12
C GLU A 159 2.67 -6.53 -12.18
N LEU A 160 2.01 -6.12 -13.27
CA LEU A 160 1.28 -4.86 -13.29
C LEU A 160 -0.19 -5.14 -13.00
N GLY A 161 -0.68 -4.62 -11.87
CA GLY A 161 -2.08 -4.71 -11.48
C GLY A 161 -2.85 -3.43 -11.81
N VAL A 162 -4.07 -3.59 -12.32
CA VAL A 162 -5.02 -2.51 -12.57
C VAL A 162 -6.20 -2.67 -11.62
N LEU A 163 -6.57 -1.60 -10.92
CA LEU A 163 -7.67 -1.62 -9.96
C LEU A 163 -9.01 -1.89 -10.65
N VAL A 164 -9.73 -2.89 -10.14
CA VAL A 164 -11.08 -3.30 -10.59
C VAL A 164 -12.14 -2.86 -9.58
N ASP A 165 -11.84 -3.02 -8.28
CA ASP A 165 -12.77 -2.70 -7.20
C ASP A 165 -12.03 -2.08 -6.01
N PHE A 166 -12.71 -1.19 -5.30
CA PHE A 166 -12.16 -0.46 -4.15
C PHE A 166 -13.25 -0.06 -3.16
N SER A 167 -13.01 -0.32 -1.89
CA SER A 167 -13.86 0.11 -0.77
C SER A 167 -13.01 0.73 0.34
N LEU A 168 -13.60 1.69 1.06
CA LEU A 168 -13.03 2.21 2.31
C LEU A 168 -13.45 1.31 3.47
N GLY A 169 -12.53 1.10 4.42
CA GLY A 169 -12.73 0.19 5.54
C GLY A 169 -12.38 -1.25 5.19
N ILE A 170 -12.49 -2.13 6.19
CA ILE A 170 -12.42 -3.59 6.04
C ILE A 170 -13.82 -4.13 6.32
N SER A 171 -14.40 -4.84 5.35
CA SER A 171 -15.79 -5.32 5.42
C SER A 171 -15.94 -6.45 6.45
N ASP A 172 -14.94 -7.34 6.52
CA ASP A 172 -14.83 -8.42 7.49
C ASP A 172 -13.41 -8.43 8.10
N PRO A 173 -13.23 -7.98 9.36
CA PRO A 173 -11.91 -7.94 9.99
C PRO A 173 -11.23 -9.31 10.13
N THR A 174 -11.99 -10.41 10.04
CA THR A 174 -11.46 -11.78 10.16
C THR A 174 -10.67 -12.23 8.95
N VAL A 175 -10.63 -11.44 7.86
CA VAL A 175 -9.77 -11.72 6.69
C VAL A 175 -8.29 -11.87 7.08
N PHE A 176 -7.87 -11.21 8.16
CA PHE A 176 -6.51 -11.30 8.71
C PHE A 176 -6.30 -12.49 9.66
N ASP A 177 -7.34 -13.22 10.04
CA ASP A 177 -7.27 -14.36 10.98
C ASP A 177 -6.80 -15.64 10.28
N LYS A 178 -5.68 -15.57 9.56
CA LYS A 178 -5.02 -16.74 8.97
C LYS A 178 -4.36 -17.57 10.09
N ASP A 179 -4.37 -18.89 9.95
CA ASP A 179 -3.66 -19.76 10.90
C ASP A 179 -2.16 -19.64 10.70
N LEU A 180 -1.51 -18.86 11.57
CA LEU A 180 -0.06 -18.64 11.53
C LEU A 180 0.72 -19.66 12.39
N SER A 181 0.03 -20.52 13.15
CA SER A 181 0.67 -21.40 14.13
C SER A 181 1.53 -22.48 13.50
N GLY A 182 1.24 -22.84 12.24
CA GLY A 182 2.01 -23.80 11.44
C GLY A 182 3.10 -23.19 10.56
N CYS A 183 3.27 -21.86 10.56
CA CYS A 183 4.26 -21.23 9.68
C CYS A 183 5.69 -21.51 10.16
N VAL A 184 6.55 -21.94 9.24
CA VAL A 184 7.96 -22.24 9.52
C VAL A 184 8.88 -21.15 8.99
N ASP A 185 10.10 -21.06 9.53
CA ASP A 185 11.08 -20.10 9.03
C ASP A 185 11.41 -20.37 7.56
N GLY A 186 11.25 -19.35 6.73
CA GLY A 186 11.46 -19.39 5.30
C GLY A 186 12.87 -19.02 4.86
N LEU A 187 13.90 -19.16 5.72
CA LEU A 187 15.31 -18.85 5.40
C LEU A 187 15.62 -19.07 3.91
N ILE A 188 15.93 -17.97 3.22
CA ILE A 188 16.40 -17.96 1.83
C ILE A 188 17.83 -18.53 1.80
#